data_AF-C5A5I5-F1
#
_entry.id   AF-C5A5I5-F1
#
_cell.length_a   1.000
_cell.length_b   1.000
_cell.length_c   1.000
_cell.angle_alpha   90.00
_cell.angle_beta   90.00
_cell.angle_gamma   90.00
#
_symmetry.space_group_name_H-M   'P 1'
#
loop_
_entity.id
_entity.type
_entity.pdbx_description
1 polymer ?
#
loop_
_entity_poly.entity_id
_entity_poly.type
_entity_poly.pdbx_seq_one_letter_code
_entity_poly.pdbx_strand_id
1 'polypeptide(L)'
;MGKSENNGKAEIKKLLQEAYEFGYFIGYRGHSEWISWVRDRKEELYRRAKELGVYELIKSAYNRGKVEGSNRRQEEINLGLIEKGKLTEEKVKPRVEMRRAEERTGEGKGLEVEFARFLQTTRLVLPPEFLDTLKHLEIPRMLKLGEE
;
A
#
# COMPACT_ATOMS: atom_id res chain seq x y z
N MET A 1 -19.61 25.38 -11.84
CA MET A 1 -18.21 24.90 -12.02
C MET A 1 -17.68 23.98 -10.91
N GLY A 2 -18.35 23.77 -9.77
CA GLY A 2 -17.79 23.01 -8.62
C GLY A 2 -17.91 21.48 -8.61
N LYS A 3 -18.68 20.82 -9.50
CA LYS A 3 -18.87 19.35 -9.45
C LYS A 3 -17.67 18.56 -10.00
N SER A 4 -17.06 19.02 -11.10
CA SER A 4 -15.94 18.34 -11.77
C SER A 4 -14.65 18.38 -10.93
N GLU A 5 -14.35 19.52 -10.28
CA GLU A 5 -13.17 19.67 -9.41
C GLU A 5 -13.26 18.83 -8.13
N ASN A 6 -14.47 18.68 -7.58
CA ASN A 6 -14.67 17.84 -6.39
C ASN A 6 -14.53 16.35 -6.70
N ASN A 7 -14.91 15.92 -7.92
CA ASN A 7 -14.77 14.54 -8.36
C ASN A 7 -13.29 14.16 -8.56
N GLY A 8 -12.51 15.03 -9.18
CA GLY A 8 -11.06 14.81 -9.35
C GLY A 8 -10.30 14.72 -8.03
N LYS A 9 -10.63 15.57 -7.02
CA LYS A 9 -9.99 15.48 -5.69
C LYS A 9 -10.33 14.19 -4.97
N ALA A 10 -11.59 13.72 -5.09
CA ALA A 10 -12.01 12.45 -4.51
C ALA A 10 -11.28 11.25 -5.16
N GLU A 11 -11.12 11.28 -6.48
CA GLU A 11 -10.38 10.25 -7.21
C GLU A 11 -8.90 10.21 -6.83
N ILE A 12 -8.24 11.37 -6.77
CA ILE A 12 -6.84 11.47 -6.35
C ILE A 12 -6.68 10.95 -4.92
N LYS A 13 -7.59 11.32 -4.02
CA LYS A 13 -7.58 10.82 -2.63
C LYS A 13 -7.71 9.29 -2.58
N LYS A 14 -8.59 8.71 -3.39
CA LYS A 14 -8.76 7.25 -3.48
C LYS A 14 -7.49 6.58 -3.99
N LEU A 15 -6.89 7.10 -5.06
CA LEU A 15 -5.65 6.59 -5.63
C LEU A 15 -4.48 6.69 -4.65
N LEU A 16 -4.45 7.77 -3.85
CA LEU A 16 -3.45 7.99 -2.81
C LEU A 16 -3.56 6.95 -1.68
N GLN A 17 -4.78 6.68 -1.22
CA GLN A 17 -5.06 5.64 -0.24
C GLN A 17 -4.65 4.27 -0.78
N GLU A 18 -5.07 3.92 -2.01
CA GLU A 18 -4.73 2.65 -2.67
C GLU A 18 -3.21 2.46 -2.76
N ALA A 19 -2.45 3.50 -3.13
CA ALA A 19 -1.01 3.42 -3.24
C ALA A 19 -0.32 3.25 -1.88
N TYR A 20 -0.76 3.99 -0.87
CA TYR A 20 -0.26 3.86 0.50
C TYR A 20 -0.51 2.47 1.06
N GLU A 21 -1.75 1.98 0.98
CA GLU A 21 -2.14 0.64 1.45
C GLU A 21 -1.38 -0.48 0.74
N PHE A 22 -1.25 -0.37 -0.58
CA PHE A 22 -0.51 -1.34 -1.36
C PHE A 22 0.98 -1.36 -1.00
N GLY A 23 1.59 -0.18 -0.89
CA GLY A 23 2.95 -0.04 -0.40
C GLY A 23 3.14 -0.69 0.97
N TYR A 24 2.24 -0.38 1.91
CA TYR A 24 2.25 -0.95 3.25
C TYR A 24 2.22 -2.46 3.24
N PHE A 25 1.30 -3.06 2.48
CA PHE A 25 1.20 -4.50 2.36
C PHE A 25 2.51 -5.13 1.85
N ILE A 26 3.10 -4.57 0.78
CA ILE A 26 4.36 -5.07 0.22
C ILE A 26 5.49 -4.99 1.25
N GLY A 27 5.61 -3.87 1.96
CA GLY A 27 6.60 -3.69 3.03
C GLY A 27 6.39 -4.65 4.20
N TYR A 28 5.15 -4.77 4.67
CA TYR A 28 4.77 -5.59 5.82
C TYR A 28 5.00 -7.08 5.57
N ARG A 29 4.64 -7.58 4.38
CA ARG A 29 4.88 -8.98 4.01
C ARG A 29 6.29 -9.27 3.53
N GLY A 30 7.01 -8.23 3.07
CA GLY A 30 8.33 -8.37 2.45
C GLY A 30 8.28 -9.17 1.15
N HIS A 31 7.22 -8.99 0.36
CA HIS A 31 7.13 -9.57 -0.98
C HIS A 31 8.08 -8.86 -1.94
N SER A 32 8.59 -9.61 -2.92
CA SER A 32 9.40 -9.06 -4.01
C SER A 32 8.51 -8.28 -4.98
N GLU A 33 8.92 -7.06 -5.35
CA GLU A 33 8.22 -6.25 -6.36
C GLU A 33 8.26 -6.86 -7.77
N TRP A 34 9.09 -7.89 -7.97
CA TRP A 34 9.28 -8.58 -9.25
C TRP A 34 8.19 -9.61 -9.54
N ILE A 35 7.31 -9.90 -8.58
CA ILE A 35 6.15 -10.77 -8.81
C ILE A 35 5.19 -10.05 -9.76
N SER A 36 4.79 -10.70 -10.86
CA SER A 36 4.03 -10.06 -11.96
C SER A 36 2.83 -9.25 -11.47
N TRP A 37 2.00 -9.80 -10.59
CA TRP A 37 0.86 -9.06 -10.04
C TRP A 37 1.26 -7.78 -9.30
N VAL A 38 2.36 -7.83 -8.53
CA VAL A 38 2.84 -6.65 -7.78
C VAL A 38 3.31 -5.56 -8.75
N ARG A 39 4.05 -5.96 -9.78
CA ARG A 39 4.51 -5.08 -10.84
C ARG A 39 3.33 -4.46 -11.60
N ASP A 40 2.41 -5.28 -12.09
CA ASP A 40 1.27 -4.84 -12.89
C ASP A 40 0.39 -3.87 -12.10
N ARG A 41 0.13 -4.18 -10.83
CA ARG A 41 -0.64 -3.31 -9.91
C ARG A 41 0.07 -1.98 -9.67
N LYS A 42 1.39 -1.99 -9.50
CA LYS A 42 2.19 -0.75 -9.33
C LYS A 42 2.20 0.10 -10.60
N GLU A 43 2.38 -0.53 -11.76
CA GLU A 43 2.33 0.16 -13.05
C GLU A 43 0.96 0.81 -13.30
N GLU A 44 -0.13 0.13 -12.94
CA GLU A 44 -1.49 0.68 -13.01
C GLU A 44 -1.68 1.92 -12.13
N LEU A 45 -1.25 1.87 -10.86
CA LEU A 45 -1.29 3.01 -9.95
C LEU A 45 -0.56 4.22 -10.54
N TYR A 46 0.62 3.98 -11.11
CA TYR A 46 1.46 5.01 -11.69
C TYR A 46 0.94 5.56 -13.00
N ARG A 47 0.29 4.74 -13.82
CA ARG A 47 -0.39 5.19 -15.04
C ARG A 47 -1.54 6.15 -14.71
N ARG A 48 -2.45 5.73 -13.82
CA ARG A 48 -3.56 6.58 -13.34
C ARG A 48 -3.06 7.88 -12.70
N ALA A 49 -1.95 7.81 -11.96
CA ALA A 49 -1.35 8.98 -11.36
C ALA A 49 -0.79 9.97 -12.40
N LYS A 50 -0.24 9.48 -13.53
CA LYS A 50 0.22 10.33 -14.63
C LYS A 50 -0.93 11.02 -15.35
N GLU A 51 -2.01 10.29 -15.62
CA GLU A 51 -3.25 10.82 -16.21
C GLU A 51 -3.82 11.96 -15.36
N LEU A 52 -3.74 11.81 -14.03
CA LEU A 52 -4.20 12.81 -13.07
C LEU A 52 -3.18 13.91 -12.74
N GLY A 53 -1.96 13.85 -13.28
CA GLY A 53 -0.89 14.83 -13.00
C GLY A 53 -0.32 14.78 -11.57
N VAL A 54 -0.52 13.68 -10.85
CA VAL A 54 -0.14 13.50 -9.42
C VAL A 54 0.88 12.38 -9.20
N TYR A 55 1.64 12.02 -10.24
CA TYR A 55 2.59 10.90 -10.21
C TYR A 55 3.51 10.88 -8.99
N GLU A 56 4.21 11.99 -8.70
CA GLU A 56 5.15 12.04 -7.57
C GLU A 56 4.45 11.90 -6.21
N LEU A 57 3.24 12.43 -6.07
CA LEU A 57 2.44 12.29 -4.85
C LEU A 57 2.06 10.82 -4.59
N ILE A 58 1.56 10.13 -5.62
CA ILE A 58 1.18 8.72 -5.54
C ILE A 58 2.41 7.81 -5.30
N LYS A 59 3.52 8.10 -5.98
CA LYS A 59 4.80 7.41 -5.77
C LYS A 59 5.32 7.59 -4.35
N SER A 60 5.22 8.81 -3.81
CA SER A 60 5.59 9.10 -2.42
C SER A 60 4.74 8.29 -1.43
N ALA A 61 3.42 8.25 -1.63
CA ALA A 61 2.50 7.46 -0.80
C ALA A 61 2.84 5.97 -0.81
N TYR A 62 3.11 5.41 -2.00
CA TYR A 62 3.54 4.01 -2.12
C TYR A 62 4.83 3.73 -1.35
N ASN A 63 5.85 4.56 -1.54
CA ASN A 63 7.14 4.37 -0.86
C ASN A 63 7.02 4.54 0.66
N ARG A 64 6.22 5.51 1.10
CA ARG A 64 5.95 5.73 2.52
C ARG A 64 5.26 4.52 3.14
N GLY A 65 4.22 4.01 2.48
CA GLY A 65 3.55 2.78 2.87
C GLY A 65 4.55 1.63 3.03
N LYS A 66 5.41 1.39 2.03
CA LYS A 66 6.44 0.33 2.10
C LYS A 66 7.34 0.42 3.32
N VAL A 67 7.85 1.62 3.61
CA VAL A 67 8.73 1.84 4.76
C VAL A 67 7.98 1.56 6.06
N GLU A 68 6.78 2.10 6.21
CA GLU A 68 5.99 1.91 7.43
C GLU A 68 5.55 0.45 7.63
N GLY A 69 5.15 -0.24 6.56
CA GLY A 69 4.83 -1.66 6.62
C GLY A 69 6.04 -2.50 7.05
N SER A 70 7.22 -2.22 6.50
CA SER A 70 8.47 -2.89 6.88
C SER A 70 8.83 -2.62 8.34
N ASN A 71 8.71 -1.37 8.79
CA ASN A 71 8.96 -1.00 10.18
C ASN A 71 7.98 -1.70 11.12
N ARG A 72 6.70 -1.74 10.77
CA ARG A 72 5.69 -2.43 11.57
C ARG A 72 5.99 -3.92 11.72
N ARG A 73 6.35 -4.58 10.61
CA ARG A 73 6.76 -5.98 10.64
C ARG A 73 7.94 -6.18 11.61
N GLN A 74 8.93 -5.29 11.56
CA GLN A 74 10.10 -5.37 12.43
C GLN A 74 9.73 -5.15 13.91
N GLU A 75 8.85 -4.18 14.20
CA GLU A 75 8.31 -3.96 15.55
C GLU A 75 7.61 -5.20 16.10
N GLU A 76 6.74 -5.83 15.30
CA GLU A 76 6.01 -7.04 15.72
C GLU A 76 6.95 -8.23 15.97
N ILE A 77 7.99 -8.39 15.14
CA ILE A 77 9.05 -9.37 15.37
C ILE A 77 9.77 -9.07 16.70
N ASN A 78 10.16 -7.82 16.94
CA ASN A 78 10.87 -7.42 18.14
C ASN A 78 10.03 -7.63 19.41
N LEU A 79 8.75 -7.24 19.37
CA LEU A 79 7.80 -7.47 20.47
C LEU A 79 7.61 -8.96 20.76
N GLY A 80 7.41 -9.77 19.71
CA GLY A 80 7.27 -11.22 19.87
C GLY A 80 8.53 -11.90 20.43
N LEU A 81 9.72 -11.36 20.17
CA LEU A 81 10.97 -11.82 20.79
C LEU A 81 11.05 -11.41 22.27
N ILE A 82 10.65 -10.18 22.62
CA ILE A 82 10.60 -9.70 24.01
C ILE A 82 9.61 -10.53 24.84
N GLU A 83 8.41 -10.78 24.32
CA GLU A 83 7.40 -11.61 25.00
C GLU A 83 7.91 -13.04 25.22
N LYS A 84 8.53 -13.66 24.21
CA LYS A 84 9.14 -15.00 24.33
C LYS A 84 10.33 -15.02 25.30
N GLY A 85 11.10 -13.92 25.38
CA GLY A 85 12.19 -13.77 26.34
C GLY A 85 11.70 -13.66 27.79
N LYS A 86 10.55 -12.99 28.01
CA LYS A 86 9.87 -12.92 29.31
C LYS A 86 9.19 -14.24 29.71
N LEU A 87 8.74 -15.02 28.73
CA LEU A 87 8.07 -16.33 28.91
C LEU A 87 9.06 -17.51 28.99
N THR A 88 10.27 -17.31 29.51
CA THR A 88 11.23 -18.39 29.77
C THR A 88 10.86 -19.21 31.01
N GLU A 89 9.60 -19.66 31.10
CA GLU A 89 9.22 -20.97 31.62
C GLU A 89 8.05 -21.50 30.77
N GLU A 90 8.29 -22.60 30.05
CA GLU A 90 7.31 -23.48 29.40
C GLU A 90 6.26 -22.89 28.44
N LYS A 91 6.51 -22.99 27.11
CA LYS A 91 5.82 -23.93 26.18
C LYS A 91 6.00 -23.60 24.70
N VAL A 92 6.33 -24.65 23.96
CA VAL A 92 6.12 -24.97 22.53
C VAL A 92 6.04 -23.79 21.54
N LYS A 93 7.08 -23.66 20.71
CA LYS A 93 7.18 -22.73 19.58
C LYS A 93 6.09 -23.03 18.53
N PRO A 94 5.28 -22.05 18.09
CA PRO A 94 4.74 -22.12 16.74
C PRO A 94 5.88 -21.74 15.80
N ARG A 95 6.32 -22.71 15.00
CA ARG A 95 7.26 -22.51 13.88
C ARG A 95 6.54 -21.66 12.85
N VAL A 96 6.79 -20.35 12.86
CA VAL A 96 6.44 -19.49 11.71
C VAL A 96 7.44 -19.88 10.63
N GLU A 97 7.01 -20.79 9.74
CA GLU A 97 7.78 -21.09 8.54
C GLU A 97 7.91 -19.81 7.73
N MET A 98 9.14 -19.30 7.69
CA MET A 98 9.57 -18.35 6.68
C MET A 98 9.54 -19.12 5.35
N ARG A 99 8.37 -19.16 4.71
CA ARG A 99 8.21 -19.74 3.37
C ARG A 99 9.04 -18.88 2.43
N ARG A 100 10.20 -19.41 2.05
CA ARG A 100 11.00 -18.95 0.92
C ARG A 100 10.08 -19.04 -0.29
N ALA A 101 9.71 -17.89 -0.86
CA ALA A 101 8.85 -17.82 -2.03
C ALA A 101 9.61 -18.47 -3.20
N GLU A 102 9.21 -19.68 -3.55
CA GLU A 102 9.59 -20.34 -4.78
C GLU A 102 8.64 -19.84 -5.85
N GLU A 103 9.14 -19.01 -6.77
CA GLU A 103 8.38 -18.45 -7.89
C GLU A 103 7.63 -19.55 -8.65
N ARG A 104 6.34 -19.69 -8.35
CA ARG A 104 5.40 -20.56 -9.08
C ARG A 104 4.39 -19.67 -9.78
N THR A 105 4.07 -20.02 -11.01
CA THR A 105 3.14 -19.33 -11.94
C THR A 105 1.71 -19.07 -11.43
N GLY A 106 1.38 -19.41 -10.17
CA GLY A 106 0.14 -19.08 -9.48
C GLY A 106 0.25 -18.09 -8.31
N GLU A 107 1.45 -17.60 -7.97
CA GLU A 107 1.68 -16.72 -6.81
C GLU A 107 0.93 -15.38 -6.89
N GLY A 108 0.76 -14.81 -8.09
CA GLY A 108 0.08 -13.52 -8.27
C GLY A 108 -1.38 -13.53 -7.78
N LYS A 109 -2.14 -14.60 -8.07
CA LYS A 109 -3.52 -14.74 -7.59
C LYS A 109 -3.59 -14.93 -6.07
N GLY A 110 -2.61 -15.62 -5.48
CA GLY A 110 -2.50 -15.79 -4.04
C GLY A 110 -2.30 -14.45 -3.33
N LEU A 111 -1.39 -13.62 -3.86
CA LEU A 111 -1.09 -12.29 -3.32
C LEU A 111 -2.26 -11.32 -3.42
N GLU A 112 -3.01 -11.37 -4.52
CA GLU A 112 -4.18 -10.53 -4.69
C GLU A 112 -5.25 -10.83 -3.62
N VAL A 113 -5.55 -12.11 -3.42
CA VAL A 113 -6.50 -12.56 -2.38
C VAL A 113 -6.00 -12.18 -0.99
N GLU A 114 -4.69 -12.31 -0.77
CA GLU A 114 -4.06 -11.96 0.50
C GLU A 114 -4.13 -10.46 0.78
N PHE A 115 -3.86 -9.62 -0.23
CA PHE A 115 -3.98 -8.18 -0.12
C PHE A 115 -5.43 -7.77 0.18
N ALA A 116 -6.41 -8.36 -0.51
CA ALA A 116 -7.81 -8.09 -0.24
C ALA A 116 -8.20 -8.46 1.20
N ARG A 117 -7.74 -9.60 1.70
CA ARG A 117 -7.94 -10.00 3.12
C ARG A 117 -7.26 -9.04 4.08
N PHE A 118 -6.03 -8.62 3.76
CA PHE A 118 -5.27 -7.68 4.58
C PHE A 118 -6.03 -6.36 4.79
N LEU A 119 -6.62 -5.79 3.74
CA LEU A 119 -7.42 -4.56 3.86
C LEU A 119 -8.71 -4.73 4.68
N GLN A 120 -9.27 -5.95 4.74
CA GLN A 120 -10.42 -6.24 5.59
C GLN A 120 -10.04 -6.30 7.07
N THR A 121 -8.84 -6.82 7.37
CA THR A 121 -8.38 -7.02 8.75
C THR A 121 -7.60 -5.84 9.31
N THR A 122 -7.00 -5.02 8.43
CA THR A 122 -6.07 -3.95 8.82
C THR A 122 -6.59 -2.62 8.30
N ARG A 123 -7.01 -1.76 9.24
CA ARG A 123 -7.47 -0.42 8.91
C ARG A 123 -6.29 0.55 8.92
N LEU A 124 -5.79 0.88 7.72
CA LEU A 124 -4.73 1.85 7.52
C LEU A 124 -5.32 3.26 7.34
N VAL A 125 -4.71 4.24 8.00
CA VAL A 125 -5.08 5.65 7.87
C VAL A 125 -3.97 6.36 7.10
N LEU A 126 -4.35 7.16 6.09
CA LEU A 126 -3.39 7.98 5.36
C LEU A 126 -2.62 8.90 6.32
N PRO A 127 -1.28 8.97 6.20
CA PRO A 127 -0.48 9.93 6.93
C PRO A 127 -0.96 11.39 6.73
N PRO A 128 -0.94 12.23 7.78
CA PRO A 128 -1.49 13.58 7.74
C PRO A 128 -0.85 14.47 6.66
N GLU A 129 0.43 14.30 6.37
CA GLU A 129 1.17 15.03 5.33
C GLU A 129 0.55 14.87 3.93
N PHE A 130 -0.06 13.70 3.66
CA PHE A 130 -0.77 13.43 2.41
C PHE A 130 -2.15 14.08 2.37
N LEU A 131 -2.82 14.19 3.52
CA LEU A 131 -4.10 14.87 3.63
C LEU A 131 -3.93 16.38 3.43
N ASP A 132 -2.83 16.95 3.90
CA ASP A 132 -2.53 18.36 3.75
C ASP A 132 -2.15 18.71 2.30
N THR A 133 -1.35 17.88 1.64
CA THR A 133 -1.04 18.06 0.20
C THR A 133 -2.29 17.99 -0.68
N LEU A 134 -3.27 17.12 -0.36
CA LEU A 134 -4.56 17.08 -1.07
C LEU A 134 -5.38 18.37 -0.94
N LYS A 135 -5.31 19.07 0.20
CA LYS A 135 -6.05 20.33 0.41
C LYS A 135 -5.56 21.40 -0.55
N HIS A 136 -4.25 21.47 -0.75
CA HIS A 136 -3.57 22.49 -1.56
C HIS A 136 -3.39 22.08 -3.03
N LEU A 137 -3.82 20.87 -3.42
CA LEU A 137 -3.68 20.42 -4.79
C LEU A 137 -4.61 21.20 -5.74
N GLU A 138 -4.02 21.86 -6.73
CA GLU A 138 -4.71 22.44 -7.88
C GLU A 138 -4.75 21.40 -9.01
N ILE A 139 -5.96 20.96 -9.38
CA ILE A 139 -6.14 19.97 -10.44
C ILE A 139 -5.85 20.65 -11.79
N PRO A 140 -4.91 20.13 -12.61
CA PRO A 140 -4.65 20.69 -13.93
C PRO A 140 -5.93 20.71 -14.78
N ARG A 141 -6.23 21.85 -15.42
CA ARG A 141 -7.46 22.06 -16.20
C ARG A 141 -7.66 21.08 -17.37
N MET A 142 -6.64 20.31 -17.75
CA MET A 142 -6.66 19.39 -18.90
C MET A 142 -7.53 18.15 -18.69
N LEU A 143 -7.95 17.83 -17.45
CA LEU A 143 -8.94 16.77 -17.16
C LEU A 143 -10.40 17.18 -17.47
N LYS A 144 -10.64 18.38 -18.00
CA LYS A 144 -11.99 18.89 -18.32
C LYS A 144 -12.48 18.55 -19.75
N LEU A 145 -11.75 17.75 -20.52
CA LEU A 145 -12.17 17.32 -21.86
C LEU A 145 -12.72 15.90 -21.83
N GLY A 146 -14.05 15.78 -21.73
CA GLY A 146 -14.74 14.49 -21.81
C GLY A 146 -16.26 14.53 -21.69
N GLU A 147 -16.89 15.70 -21.73
CA GLU A 147 -18.35 15.85 -21.80
C GLU A 147 -18.68 17.00 -22.77
N GLU A 148 -18.72 16.69 -24.07
CA GLU A 148 -19.55 17.39 -25.06
C GLU A 148 -20.66 16.45 -25.52
#